data_AF-A0A5U3YEP8-F1
#
_entry.id   AF-A0A5U3YEP8-F1
#
_cell.length_a   1.000
_cell.length_b   1.000
_cell.length_c   1.000
_cell.angle_alpha   90.00
_cell.angle_beta   90.00
_cell.angle_gamma   90.00
#
_symmetry.space_group_name_H-M   'P 1'
#
loop_
_entity.id
_entity.type
_entity.pdbx_description
1 polymer ?
#
loop_
_entity_poly.entity_id
_entity_poly.type
_entity_poly.pdbx_seq_one_letter_code
_entity_poly.pdbx_strand_id
1 'polypeptide(L)'
;IQKKKHYNSFTEVLDGDILSYECQRTGIVIDTKQRTIRFFDKERDKTYSYDNIREINYTLSDAGKFYGNGTLRGMNNAAIANGREHLLANQRSGLNILTDDIKNPMWKINVPLKNKTTSNQELCERWLLVFKQYVF
;
A
#
# COMPACT_ATOMS: atom_id res chain seq x y z
N ILE A 1 -20.43 -8.32 -1.82
CA ILE A 1 -20.25 -7.35 -0.70
C ILE A 1 -19.01 -7.69 0.13
N GLN A 2 -18.73 -8.95 0.46
CA GLN A 2 -17.52 -9.36 1.21
C GLN A 2 -16.18 -8.98 0.53
N LYS A 3 -16.03 -9.16 -0.80
CA LYS A 3 -14.78 -8.80 -1.51
C LYS A 3 -14.39 -7.32 -1.36
N LYS A 4 -15.35 -6.38 -1.36
CA LYS A 4 -15.07 -4.94 -1.21
C LYS A 4 -14.60 -4.55 0.21
N LYS A 5 -14.98 -5.29 1.25
CA LYS A 5 -14.49 -5.03 2.62
C LYS A 5 -12.99 -5.28 2.74
N HIS A 6 -12.49 -6.36 2.12
CA HIS A 6 -11.08 -6.75 2.20
C HIS A 6 -10.12 -5.75 1.51
N TYR A 7 -10.56 -5.06 0.45
CA TYR A 7 -9.71 -4.08 -0.23
C TYR A 7 -9.58 -2.74 0.51
N ASN A 8 -10.49 -2.47 1.44
CA ASN A 8 -10.55 -1.19 2.16
C ASN A 8 -9.96 -1.25 3.57
N SER A 9 -9.72 -2.45 4.09
CA SER A 9 -9.18 -2.65 5.44
C SER A 9 -7.66 -2.65 5.43
N PHE A 10 -7.07 -1.99 6.42
CA PHE A 10 -5.66 -2.09 6.78
C PHE A 10 -5.56 -2.13 8.30
N THR A 11 -4.45 -2.66 8.80
CA THR A 11 -4.08 -2.61 10.22
C THR A 11 -2.82 -1.77 10.33
N GLU A 12 -2.76 -0.92 11.36
CA GLU A 12 -1.62 -0.06 11.61
C GLU A 12 -1.35 0.01 13.11
N VAL A 13 -0.08 -0.12 13.49
CA VAL A 13 0.41 0.03 14.86
C VAL A 13 1.62 0.97 14.79
N LEU A 14 1.53 2.10 15.48
CA LEU A 14 2.56 3.15 15.51
C LEU A 14 3.06 3.45 16.93
N ASP A 15 2.75 2.57 17.88
CA ASP A 15 3.08 2.72 19.28
C ASP A 15 3.89 1.52 19.77
N GLY A 16 4.84 1.78 20.66
CA GLY A 16 5.79 0.80 21.19
C GLY A 16 7.00 0.52 20.29
N ASP A 17 7.70 -0.57 20.57
CA ASP A 17 8.94 -0.94 19.88
C ASP A 17 8.72 -1.65 18.54
N ILE A 18 7.50 -2.16 18.31
CA ILE A 18 7.12 -2.86 17.09
C ILE A 18 6.08 -2.03 16.35
N LEU A 19 6.50 -1.39 15.27
CA LEU A 19 5.61 -0.64 14.38
C LEU A 19 5.20 -1.55 13.23
N SER A 20 3.95 -1.50 12.81
CA SER A 20 3.50 -2.35 11.70
C SER A 20 2.41 -1.74 10.86
N TYR A 21 2.41 -2.14 9.59
CA TYR A 21 1.36 -1.86 8.64
C TYR A 21 1.06 -3.09 7.82
N GLU A 22 -0.22 -3.42 7.69
CA GLU A 22 -0.66 -4.48 6.81
C GLU A 22 -1.88 -4.04 6.01
N CYS A 23 -1.81 -4.21 4.70
CA CYS A 23 -2.95 -4.03 3.82
C CYS A 23 -2.93 -5.06 2.69
N GLN A 24 -4.07 -5.69 2.41
CA GLN A 24 -4.25 -6.62 1.29
C GLN A 24 -3.18 -7.75 1.23
N ARG A 25 -2.74 -8.26 2.39
CA ARG A 25 -1.68 -9.30 2.54
C ARG A 25 -0.30 -8.85 2.08
N THR A 26 -0.04 -7.55 2.13
CA THR A 26 1.30 -6.98 2.05
C THR A 26 1.54 -6.17 3.30
N GLY A 27 2.75 -6.14 3.83
CA GLY A 27 3.00 -5.38 5.03
C GLY A 27 4.45 -5.14 5.37
N ILE A 28 4.60 -4.32 6.40
CA ILE A 28 5.85 -3.84 6.99
C ILE A 28 5.75 -4.11 8.48
N VAL A 29 6.80 -4.67 9.07
CA VAL A 29 6.98 -4.74 10.52
C VAL A 29 8.37 -4.21 10.84
N ILE A 30 8.45 -3.16 11.65
CA ILE A 30 9.68 -2.50 12.08
C ILE A 30 9.88 -2.86 13.56
N ASP A 31 11.00 -3.50 13.87
CA ASP A 31 11.46 -3.72 15.24
C ASP A 31 12.57 -2.72 15.57
N THR A 32 12.22 -1.70 16.35
CA THR A 32 13.13 -0.60 16.69
C THR A 32 14.25 -1.02 17.64
N LYS A 33 14.05 -2.11 18.41
CA LYS A 33 15.05 -2.64 19.34
C LYS A 33 16.07 -3.51 18.63
N GLN A 34 15.61 -4.40 17.76
CA GLN A 34 16.48 -5.29 16.99
C GLN A 34 17.07 -4.60 15.76
N ARG A 35 16.60 -3.40 15.41
CA ARG A 35 16.95 -2.67 14.18
C ARG A 35 16.73 -3.51 12.93
N THR A 36 15.58 -4.18 12.90
CA THR A 36 15.19 -5.03 11.77
C THR A 36 13.85 -4.62 11.20
N ILE A 37 13.68 -4.89 9.92
CA ILE A 37 12.44 -4.65 9.20
C ILE A 37 12.06 -5.89 8.42
N ARG A 38 10.83 -6.34 8.59
CA ARG A 38 10.24 -7.45 7.85
C ARG A 38 9.27 -6.91 6.82
N PHE A 39 9.46 -7.34 5.58
CA PHE A 39 8.50 -7.16 4.50
C PHE A 39 7.88 -8.48 4.14
N PHE A 40 6.59 -8.45 3.84
CA PHE A 40 5.89 -9.61 3.34
C PHE A 40 4.87 -9.21 2.28
N ASP A 41 4.66 -10.12 1.33
CA ASP A 41 3.57 -10.12 0.38
C ASP A 41 2.98 -11.55 0.26
N LYS A 42 2.22 -11.83 -0.79
CA LYS A 42 1.59 -13.15 -0.97
C LYS A 42 2.58 -14.28 -1.23
N GLU A 43 3.76 -13.96 -1.72
CA GLU A 43 4.74 -14.93 -2.24
C GLU A 43 6.05 -14.89 -1.45
N ARG A 44 6.37 -13.74 -0.85
CA ARG A 44 7.65 -13.46 -0.23
C ARG A 44 7.46 -12.98 1.19
N ASP A 45 8.40 -13.36 2.05
CA ASP A 45 8.45 -12.94 3.44
C ASP A 45 9.92 -12.89 3.86
N LYS A 46 10.41 -11.71 4.24
CA LYS A 46 11.83 -11.53 4.53
C LYS A 46 12.09 -10.40 5.51
N THR A 47 13.04 -10.66 6.40
CA THR A 47 13.56 -9.69 7.38
C THR A 47 14.95 -9.20 6.96
N TYR A 48 15.18 -7.91 7.14
CA TYR A 48 16.40 -7.18 6.82
C TYR A 48 16.91 -6.40 8.03
N SER A 49 18.22 -6.15 8.09
CA SER A 49 18.74 -5.04 8.90
C SER A 49 18.31 -3.71 8.27
N TYR A 50 18.24 -2.65 9.06
CA TYR A 50 18.02 -1.30 8.53
C TYR A 50 19.06 -0.88 7.49
N ASP A 51 20.30 -1.34 7.62
CA ASP A 51 21.40 -1.01 6.69
C ASP A 51 21.15 -1.54 5.26
N ASN A 52 20.25 -2.51 5.10
CA ASN A 52 19.86 -3.03 3.79
C ASN A 52 18.79 -2.19 3.10
N ILE A 53 18.19 -1.21 3.79
CA ILE A 53 17.12 -0.37 3.25
C ILE A 53 17.73 0.86 2.61
N ARG A 54 17.40 1.09 1.34
CA ARG A 54 17.99 2.18 0.55
C ARG A 54 17.05 3.36 0.38
N GLU A 55 15.79 3.07 0.12
CA GLU A 55 14.82 4.11 -0.17
C GLU A 55 13.42 3.62 0.17
N ILE A 56 12.58 4.56 0.59
CA ILE A 56 11.13 4.40 0.54
C ILE A 56 10.54 5.59 -0.20
N ASN A 57 9.61 5.30 -1.10
CA ASN A 57 8.75 6.27 -1.75
C ASN A 57 7.35 5.68 -1.90
N TYR A 58 6.45 6.41 -2.55
CA TYR A 58 5.14 5.89 -2.86
C TYR A 58 4.66 6.35 -4.23
N THR A 59 3.69 5.62 -4.75
CA THR A 59 2.93 6.00 -5.95
C THR A 59 1.45 6.00 -5.60
N LEU A 60 0.75 7.06 -6.00
CA LEU A 60 -0.72 7.10 -5.99
C LEU A 60 -1.20 7.32 -7.41
N SER A 61 -2.04 6.42 -7.90
CA SER A 61 -2.68 6.54 -9.20
C SER A 61 -4.13 6.95 -9.03
N ASP A 62 -4.56 7.90 -9.85
CA ASP A 62 -5.97 8.23 -9.99
C ASP A 62 -6.67 7.34 -11.01
N ALA A 63 -7.95 7.10 -10.77
CA ALA A 63 -8.80 6.37 -11.69
C ALA A 63 -9.35 7.33 -12.76
N GLY A 64 -9.15 6.98 -14.03
CA GLY A 64 -9.81 7.67 -15.14
C GLY A 64 -11.34 7.60 -15.05
N LYS A 65 -12.02 8.60 -15.65
CA LYS A 65 -13.48 8.68 -15.67
C LYS A 65 -14.03 8.24 -17.02
N PHE A 66 -14.91 7.24 -17.01
CA PHE A 66 -15.68 6.78 -18.16
C PHE A 66 -17.09 7.35 -18.09
N TYR A 67 -17.58 7.90 -19.20
CA TYR A 67 -18.91 8.48 -19.31
C TYR A 67 -19.79 7.63 -20.25
N GLY A 68 -21.04 7.39 -19.84
CA GLY A 68 -22.02 6.68 -20.65
C GLY A 68 -22.64 7.61 -21.70
N ASN A 69 -23.12 7.05 -22.81
CA ASN A 69 -23.76 7.80 -23.90
C ASN A 69 -25.23 8.22 -23.62
N GLY A 70 -25.62 8.39 -22.35
CA GLY A 70 -26.97 8.78 -21.94
C GLY A 70 -28.04 7.68 -21.95
N THR A 71 -27.77 6.51 -22.55
CA THR A 71 -28.67 5.35 -22.47
C THR A 71 -28.50 4.61 -21.14
N LEU A 72 -29.55 3.96 -20.63
CA LEU A 72 -29.48 3.14 -19.40
C LEU A 72 -28.37 2.07 -19.48
N ARG A 73 -28.23 1.43 -20.65
CA ARG A 73 -27.18 0.45 -20.92
C ARG A 73 -25.79 1.09 -20.93
N GLY A 74 -25.65 2.26 -21.56
CA GLY A 74 -24.40 3.03 -21.59
C GLY A 74 -23.96 3.50 -20.21
N MET A 75 -24.89 3.98 -19.38
CA MET A 75 -24.63 4.38 -18.00
C MET A 75 -24.18 3.19 -17.13
N ASN A 76 -24.82 2.03 -17.26
CA ASN A 76 -24.40 0.83 -16.54
C ASN A 76 -22.99 0.38 -16.93
N ASN A 77 -22.68 0.37 -18.23
CA ASN A 77 -21.34 0.01 -18.72
C ASN A 77 -20.27 0.97 -18.21
N ALA A 78 -20.55 2.28 -18.19
CA ALA A 78 -19.64 3.28 -17.64
C ALA A 78 -19.41 3.08 -16.14
N ALA A 79 -20.45 2.78 -15.36
CA ALA A 79 -20.30 2.48 -13.92
C ALA A 79 -19.41 1.26 -13.67
N ILE A 80 -19.55 0.19 -14.48
CA ILE A 80 -18.70 -0.99 -14.40
C ILE A 80 -17.25 -0.66 -14.76
N ALA A 81 -17.04 0.11 -15.84
CA ALA A 81 -15.71 0.53 -16.28
C ALA A 81 -15.00 1.38 -15.22
N ASN A 82 -15.69 2.38 -14.66
CA ASN A 82 -15.18 3.20 -13.55
C ASN A 82 -14.81 2.33 -12.35
N GLY A 83 -15.67 1.38 -11.96
CA GLY A 83 -15.38 0.47 -10.85
C GLY A 83 -14.14 -0.39 -11.06
N ARG A 84 -13.88 -0.85 -12.30
CA ARG A 84 -12.66 -1.59 -12.65
C ARG A 84 -11.44 -0.68 -12.63
N GLU A 85 -11.55 0.53 -13.17
CA GLU A 85 -10.43 1.46 -13.21
C GLU A 85 -9.99 1.91 -11.81
N HIS A 86 -10.93 2.10 -10.88
CA HIS A 86 -10.59 2.34 -9.48
C HIS A 86 -9.78 1.20 -8.86
N LEU A 87 -10.08 -0.05 -9.20
CA LEU A 87 -9.31 -1.20 -8.72
C LEU A 87 -7.90 -1.22 -9.34
N LEU A 88 -7.78 -0.97 -10.64
CA LEU A 88 -6.49 -0.91 -11.33
C LEU A 88 -5.62 0.23 -10.80
N ALA A 89 -6.19 1.41 -10.56
CA ALA A 89 -5.51 2.54 -9.96
C ALA A 89 -4.99 2.20 -8.55
N ASN A 90 -5.79 1.53 -7.73
CA ASN A 90 -5.33 1.07 -6.41
C ASN A 90 -4.20 0.02 -6.52
N GLN A 91 -4.28 -0.92 -7.47
CA GLN A 91 -3.20 -1.88 -7.72
C GLN A 91 -1.90 -1.24 -8.18
N ARG A 92 -1.98 -0.10 -8.88
CA ARG A 92 -0.80 0.71 -9.25
C ARG A 92 -0.27 1.51 -8.07
N SER A 93 -1.13 1.88 -7.12
CA SER A 93 -0.75 2.61 -5.91
C SER A 93 -0.04 1.73 -4.87
N GLY A 94 0.78 2.34 -4.01
CA GLY A 94 1.45 1.65 -2.91
C GLY A 94 2.72 2.36 -2.44
N LEU A 95 3.24 1.92 -1.30
CA LEU A 95 4.60 2.23 -0.86
C LEU A 95 5.58 1.32 -1.62
N ASN A 96 6.67 1.88 -2.12
CA ASN A 96 7.74 1.13 -2.75
C ASN A 96 9.01 1.27 -1.90
N ILE A 97 9.60 0.15 -1.53
CA ILE A 97 10.81 0.11 -0.72
C ILE A 97 11.91 -0.56 -1.54
N LEU A 98 13.03 0.14 -1.69
CA LEU A 98 14.24 -0.38 -2.33
C LEU A 98 15.18 -0.96 -1.27
N THR A 99 15.74 -2.14 -1.55
CA THR A 99 16.69 -2.82 -0.68
C THR A 99 17.93 -3.24 -1.47
N ASP A 100 19.02 -3.51 -0.76
CA ASP A 100 20.25 -4.08 -1.33
C ASP A 100 20.17 -5.55 -1.70
N ASP A 101 19.05 -6.22 -1.40
CA ASP A 101 18.91 -7.63 -1.74
C ASP A 101 18.73 -7.80 -3.24
N ILE A 102 19.76 -8.33 -3.89
CA ILE A 102 19.75 -8.67 -5.32
C ILE A 102 18.56 -9.57 -5.69
N LYS A 103 18.11 -10.46 -4.79
CA LYS A 103 16.97 -11.35 -5.05
C LYS A 103 15.62 -10.64 -4.91
N ASN A 104 15.53 -9.66 -4.00
CA ASN A 104 14.30 -8.93 -3.70
C ASN A 104 14.59 -7.43 -3.61
N PRO A 105 15.02 -6.81 -4.72
CA PRO A 105 15.50 -5.43 -4.67
C PRO A 105 14.38 -4.45 -4.36
N MET A 106 13.12 -4.82 -4.63
CA MET A 106 11.97 -3.97 -4.41
C MET A 106 10.81 -4.70 -3.73
N TRP A 107 10.21 -4.01 -2.77
CA TRP A 107 8.97 -4.38 -2.10
C TRP A 107 7.89 -3.36 -2.39
N LYS A 108 6.71 -3.84 -2.74
CA LYS A 108 5.53 -2.99 -2.93
C LYS A 108 4.50 -3.35 -1.87
N ILE A 109 4.14 -2.37 -1.06
CA ILE A 109 3.16 -2.51 0.00
C ILE A 109 1.90 -1.75 -0.41
N ASN A 110 0.78 -2.47 -0.46
CA ASN A 110 -0.48 -1.96 -0.94
C ASN A 110 -1.06 -0.92 0.01
N VAL A 111 -1.88 -0.03 -0.53
CA VAL A 111 -2.71 0.90 0.24
C VAL A 111 -4.18 0.52 0.09
N PRO A 112 -5.07 0.86 1.06
CA PRO A 112 -6.48 0.55 0.94
C PRO A 112 -7.11 1.23 -0.28
N LEU A 113 -8.05 0.56 -0.95
CA LEU A 113 -8.77 1.09 -2.11
C LEU A 113 -9.59 2.34 -1.75
N LYS A 114 -10.18 2.35 -0.56
CA LYS A 114 -10.84 3.52 0.01
C LYS A 114 -10.62 3.54 1.51
N ASN A 115 -9.86 4.52 1.97
CA ASN A 115 -9.71 4.81 3.38
C ASN A 115 -10.82 5.78 3.82
N LYS A 116 -11.46 5.50 4.95
CA LYS A 116 -12.58 6.31 5.49
C LYS A 116 -12.10 7.38 6.48
N THR A 117 -10.94 7.19 7.09
CA THR A 117 -10.45 8.03 8.18
C THR A 117 -9.35 8.99 7.74
N THR A 118 -8.56 8.63 6.74
CA THR A 118 -7.41 9.40 6.28
C THR A 118 -7.23 9.20 4.77
N SER A 119 -6.67 10.15 4.03
CA SER A 119 -6.32 9.92 2.62
C SER A 119 -5.18 8.90 2.49
N ASN A 120 -5.05 8.26 1.33
CA ASN A 120 -3.90 7.38 1.07
C ASN A 120 -2.59 8.18 1.00
N GLN A 121 -2.64 9.46 0.64
CA GLN A 121 -1.48 10.35 0.64
C GLN A 121 -0.95 10.54 2.06
N GLU A 122 -1.79 11.00 2.98
CA GLU A 122 -1.40 11.20 4.39
C GLU A 122 -0.91 9.89 5.03
N LEU A 123 -1.50 8.74 4.68
CA LEU A 123 -1.02 7.43 5.11
C LEU A 123 0.40 7.16 4.61
N CYS A 124 0.66 7.39 3.32
CA CYS A 124 1.99 7.17 2.76
C CYS A 124 3.02 8.13 3.37
N GLU A 125 2.70 9.42 3.47
CA GLU A 125 3.55 10.44 4.09
C GLU A 125 3.92 10.07 5.53
N ARG A 126 2.94 9.54 6.29
CA ARG A 126 3.19 9.04 7.65
C ARG A 126 4.22 7.91 7.67
N TRP A 127 4.11 6.95 6.76
CA TRP A 127 5.07 5.85 6.68
C TRP A 127 6.45 6.30 6.18
N LEU A 128 6.53 7.32 5.32
CA LEU A 128 7.82 7.97 5.01
C LEU A 128 8.46 8.58 6.27
N LEU A 129 7.67 9.26 7.11
CA LEU A 129 8.16 9.83 8.38
C LEU A 129 8.61 8.75 9.36
N VAL A 130 7.88 7.64 9.46
CA VAL A 130 8.27 6.49 10.29
C VAL A 130 9.64 5.95 9.85
N PHE A 131 9.86 5.75 8.55
CA PHE A 131 11.15 5.29 8.05
C PHE A 131 12.27 6.29 8.33
N LYS A 132 12.00 7.59 8.14
CA LYS A 132 12.96 8.66 8.44
C LYS A 132 13.33 8.74 9.92
N GLN A 133 12.41 8.38 10.82
CA GLN A 133 12.65 8.46 12.26
C GLN A 133 13.37 7.24 12.80
N TYR A 134 13.06 6.05 12.29
CA TYR A 134 13.48 4.78 12.91
C TYR A 134 14.47 3.98 12.08
N VAL A 135 14.42 4.07 10.75
CA VAL A 135 15.19 3.19 9.85
C VAL A 135 16.45 3.89 9.32
N PHE A 136 16.31 5.14 8.87
CA PHE A 136 17.41 5.98 8.39
C PHE A 136 17.98 6.86 9.49
#